data_AF-A0A6I9YZD9-F1
#
_entry.id   AF-A0A6I9YZD9-F1
#
_cell.length_a   1.000
_cell.length_b   1.000
_cell.length_c   1.000
_cell.angle_alpha   90.00
_cell.angle_beta   90.00
_cell.angle_gamma   90.00
#
_symmetry.space_group_name_H-M   'P 1'
#
loop_
_entity.id
_entity.type
_entity.pdbx_description
1 polymer ?
#
loop_
_entity_poly.entity_id
_entity_poly.type
_entity_poly.pdbx_seq_one_letter_code
_entity_poly.pdbx_strand_id
1 'polypeptide(L)'
;METDLEIMLKLINKFNNSASTLEEKITALSDLEYYVHQVDNARDLLSLGGLQLLINGLNSSEPLMKEYASFVLGAALSSNPRVQVAAIQGGALQKLLVILATDQSFTVKKKALFALSSMLRHFPYAQQQFLKLGGLQVLRNLCTEKGMEILYIRTVTLLYDLVVEKIIYN
;
A
#
# COMPACT_ATOMS: atom_id res chain seq x y z
N MET A 1 2.30 5.43 -30.74
CA MET A 1 1.59 4.83 -29.58
C MET A 1 2.49 5.08 -28.39
N GLU A 2 1.95 5.63 -27.29
CA GLU A 2 2.75 5.87 -26.08
C GLU A 2 3.06 4.55 -25.39
N THR A 3 4.23 4.47 -24.77
CA THR A 3 4.64 3.34 -23.94
C THR A 3 4.04 3.45 -22.54
N ASP A 4 3.92 2.32 -21.83
CA ASP A 4 3.46 2.30 -20.43
C ASP A 4 4.30 3.22 -19.53
N LEU A 5 5.62 3.26 -19.76
CA LEU A 5 6.54 4.15 -19.04
C LEU A 5 6.19 5.64 -19.24
N GLU A 6 5.93 6.05 -20.48
CA GLU A 6 5.55 7.44 -20.81
C GLU A 6 4.20 7.81 -20.19
N ILE A 7 3.23 6.89 -20.23
CA ILE A 7 1.91 7.09 -19.62
C ILE A 7 2.06 7.22 -18.10
N MET A 8 2.76 6.30 -17.46
CA MET A 8 3.01 6.34 -16.02
C MET A 8 3.71 7.64 -15.59
N LEU A 9 4.70 8.11 -16.35
CA LEU A 9 5.37 9.37 -16.06
C LEU A 9 4.38 10.54 -16.06
N LYS A 10 3.45 10.60 -17.03
CA LYS A 10 2.39 11.61 -17.07
C LYS A 10 1.46 11.51 -15.85
N LEU A 11 1.05 10.31 -15.46
CA LEU A 11 0.18 10.07 -14.30
C LEU A 11 0.86 10.49 -12.99
N ILE A 12 2.14 10.14 -12.81
CA ILE A 12 2.95 10.53 -11.64
C ILE A 12 3.09 12.06 -11.58
N ASN A 13 3.36 12.70 -12.72
CA ASN A 13 3.45 14.16 -12.79
C ASN A 13 2.11 14.83 -12.44
N LYS A 14 0.98 14.30 -12.92
CA LYS A 14 -0.35 14.80 -12.57
C LYS A 14 -0.64 14.66 -11.07
N PHE A 15 -0.31 13.51 -10.50
CA PHE A 15 -0.43 13.25 -9.06
C PHE A 15 0.40 14.23 -8.21
N ASN A 16 1.65 14.49 -8.61
CA ASN A 16 2.57 15.36 -7.88
C ASN A 16 2.32 16.87 -8.08
N ASN A 17 1.55 17.26 -9.10
CA ASN A 17 1.34 18.66 -9.43
C ASN A 17 0.49 19.37 -8.38
N SER A 18 1.00 20.47 -7.81
CA SER A 18 0.26 21.30 -6.84
C SER A 18 -0.94 22.01 -7.46
N ALA A 19 -0.93 22.27 -8.77
CA ALA A 19 -2.03 22.89 -9.50
C ALA A 19 -3.16 21.92 -9.86
N SER A 20 -2.95 20.60 -9.71
CA SER A 20 -3.98 19.62 -10.00
C SER A 20 -5.01 19.51 -8.88
N THR A 21 -6.28 19.37 -9.28
CA THR A 21 -7.38 19.19 -8.32
C THR A 21 -7.31 17.83 -7.65
N LEU A 22 -8.02 17.65 -6.53
CA LEU A 22 -8.10 16.34 -5.87
C LEU A 22 -8.62 15.28 -6.84
N GLU A 23 -9.71 15.56 -7.55
CA GLU A 23 -10.33 14.64 -8.51
C GLU A 23 -9.32 14.20 -9.59
N GLU A 24 -8.59 15.14 -10.16
CA GLU A 24 -7.57 14.82 -11.17
C GLU A 24 -6.45 13.92 -10.63
N LYS A 25 -6.03 14.13 -9.38
CA LYS A 25 -5.02 13.29 -8.73
C LYS A 25 -5.57 11.89 -8.45
N ILE A 26 -6.83 11.79 -8.02
CA ILE A 26 -7.48 10.50 -7.78
C ILE A 26 -7.63 9.72 -9.08
N THR A 27 -8.06 10.36 -10.18
CA THR A 27 -8.09 9.73 -11.50
C THR A 27 -6.70 9.24 -11.91
N ALA A 28 -5.67 10.08 -11.76
CA ALA A 28 -4.31 9.68 -12.09
C ALA A 28 -3.81 8.49 -11.25
N LEU A 29 -4.13 8.44 -9.96
CA LEU A 29 -3.81 7.30 -9.09
C LEU A 29 -4.60 6.05 -9.47
N SER A 30 -5.88 6.19 -9.82
CA SER A 30 -6.72 5.08 -10.28
C SER A 30 -6.15 4.45 -11.55
N ASP A 31 -5.75 5.28 -12.52
CA ASP A 31 -5.14 4.80 -13.77
C ASP A 31 -3.77 4.18 -13.49
N LEU A 32 -2.97 4.79 -12.61
CA LEU A 32 -1.65 4.28 -12.24
C LEU A 32 -1.73 2.90 -11.58
N GLU A 33 -2.77 2.65 -10.79
CA GLU A 33 -3.02 1.35 -10.14
C GLU A 33 -3.11 0.21 -11.17
N TYR A 34 -3.78 0.45 -12.30
CA TYR A 34 -3.90 -0.52 -13.39
C TYR A 34 -2.53 -0.91 -13.96
N TYR A 35 -1.64 0.06 -14.20
CA TYR A 35 -0.34 -0.20 -14.79
C TYR A 35 0.60 -0.98 -13.86
N VAL A 36 0.60 -0.64 -12.57
CA VAL A 36 1.56 -1.18 -11.59
C VAL A 36 1.25 -2.61 -11.14
N HIS A 37 0.18 -3.23 -11.65
CA HIS A 37 -0.01 -4.68 -11.55
C HIS A 37 1.05 -5.46 -12.32
N GLN A 38 1.65 -4.87 -13.36
CA GLN A 38 2.76 -5.47 -14.07
C GLN A 38 4.06 -5.23 -13.29
N VAL A 39 4.84 -6.29 -13.08
CA VAL A 39 6.05 -6.26 -12.25
C VAL A 39 7.08 -5.25 -12.75
N ASP A 40 7.24 -5.13 -14.07
CA ASP A 40 8.19 -4.18 -14.66
C ASP A 40 7.70 -2.73 -14.50
N ASN A 41 6.42 -2.45 -14.75
CA ASN A 41 5.81 -1.14 -14.47
C ASN A 41 5.93 -0.76 -12.98
N ALA A 42 5.74 -1.69 -12.05
CA ALA A 42 5.96 -1.42 -10.63
C ALA A 42 7.44 -1.08 -10.31
N ARG A 43 8.40 -1.62 -11.03
CA ARG A 43 9.82 -1.24 -10.92
C ARG A 43 10.09 0.12 -11.55
N ASP A 44 9.42 0.45 -12.64
CA ASP A 44 9.50 1.76 -13.26
C ASP A 44 8.91 2.85 -12.35
N LEU A 45 7.80 2.57 -11.66
CA LEU A 45 7.25 3.46 -10.63
C LEU A 45 8.30 3.85 -9.57
N LEU A 46 9.13 2.89 -9.16
CA LEU A 46 10.25 3.14 -8.25
C LEU A 46 11.32 4.02 -8.91
N SER A 47 11.75 3.67 -10.12
CA SER A 47 12.78 4.43 -10.88
C SER A 47 12.37 5.87 -11.19
N LEU A 48 11.07 6.10 -11.42
CA LEU A 48 10.47 7.41 -11.66
C LEU A 48 10.24 8.22 -10.37
N GLY A 49 10.57 7.68 -9.19
CA GLY A 49 10.33 8.33 -7.89
C GLY A 49 8.87 8.33 -7.44
N GLY A 50 7.97 7.70 -8.20
CA GLY A 50 6.53 7.61 -7.89
C GLY A 50 6.25 6.89 -6.58
N LEU A 51 7.06 5.89 -6.21
CA LEU A 51 6.89 5.16 -4.95
C LEU A 51 6.94 6.09 -3.73
N GLN A 52 7.92 7.00 -3.67
CA GLN A 52 8.04 7.91 -2.52
C GLN A 52 6.87 8.90 -2.46
N LEU A 53 6.36 9.32 -3.61
CA LEU A 53 5.18 10.19 -3.69
C LEU A 53 3.94 9.48 -3.12
N LEU A 54 3.73 8.19 -3.45
CA LEU A 54 2.65 7.39 -2.87
C LEU A 54 2.78 7.27 -1.35
N ILE A 55 4.00 7.01 -0.86
CA ILE A 55 4.29 6.92 0.57
C ILE A 55 3.98 8.25 1.29
N ASN A 56 4.27 9.39 0.66
CA ASN A 56 3.90 10.70 1.18
C ASN A 56 2.38 10.89 1.18
N GLY A 57 1.67 10.39 0.15
CA GLY A 57 0.21 10.41 0.06
C GLY A 57 -0.51 9.69 1.20
N LEU A 58 0.11 8.68 1.82
CA LEU A 58 -0.42 7.99 3.00
C LEU A 58 -0.59 8.92 4.23
N ASN A 59 0.10 10.06 4.26
CA ASN A 59 0.01 11.05 5.32
C ASN A 59 -0.94 12.23 4.98
N SER A 60 -1.67 12.17 3.86
CA SER A 60 -2.58 13.24 3.46
C SER A 60 -3.72 13.43 4.46
N SER A 61 -4.16 14.67 4.64
CA SER A 61 -5.41 15.00 5.33
C SER A 61 -6.63 14.49 4.56
N GLU A 62 -6.53 14.37 3.23
CA GLU A 62 -7.62 13.94 2.36
C GLU A 62 -7.81 12.41 2.43
N PRO A 63 -9.00 11.91 2.85
CA PRO A 63 -9.25 10.47 2.94
C PRO A 63 -9.07 9.75 1.60
N LEU A 64 -9.59 10.33 0.50
CA LEU A 64 -9.45 9.75 -0.84
C LEU A 64 -7.98 9.62 -1.25
N MET A 65 -7.14 10.58 -0.87
CA MET A 65 -5.71 10.51 -1.18
C MET A 65 -5.04 9.33 -0.47
N LYS A 66 -5.33 9.13 0.82
CA LYS A 66 -4.85 7.97 1.58
C LYS A 66 -5.34 6.65 0.98
N GLU A 67 -6.61 6.61 0.59
CA GLU A 67 -7.23 5.42 -0.02
C GLU A 67 -6.53 5.02 -1.31
N TYR A 68 -6.43 5.93 -2.27
CA TYR A 68 -5.88 5.62 -3.59
C TYR A 68 -4.35 5.46 -3.55
N ALA A 69 -3.64 6.23 -2.73
CA ALA A 69 -2.20 6.00 -2.53
C ALA A 69 -1.93 4.61 -1.93
N SER A 70 -2.73 4.18 -0.94
CA SER A 70 -2.66 2.81 -0.40
C SER A 70 -2.98 1.78 -1.47
N PHE A 71 -3.96 2.06 -2.33
CA PHE A 71 -4.38 1.11 -3.36
C PHE A 71 -3.27 0.85 -4.39
N VAL A 72 -2.71 1.91 -4.98
CA VAL A 72 -1.58 1.81 -5.92
C VAL A 72 -0.38 1.15 -5.25
N LEU A 73 -0.07 1.53 -4.00
CA LEU A 73 1.03 0.95 -3.25
C LEU A 73 0.85 -0.57 -3.09
N GLY A 74 -0.35 -1.04 -2.73
CA GLY A 74 -0.62 -2.47 -2.60
C GLY A 74 -0.49 -3.24 -3.92
N ALA A 75 -0.92 -2.64 -5.04
CA ALA A 75 -0.75 -3.23 -6.36
C ALA A 75 0.74 -3.36 -6.72
N ALA A 76 1.52 -2.28 -6.57
CA ALA A 76 2.95 -2.25 -6.90
C ALA A 76 3.82 -3.19 -6.04
N LEU A 77 3.39 -3.45 -4.78
CA LEU A 77 4.11 -4.35 -3.86
C LEU A 77 3.88 -5.83 -4.16
N SER A 78 2.76 -6.18 -4.78
CA SER A 78 2.33 -7.56 -4.95
C SER A 78 3.33 -8.33 -5.81
N SER A 79 3.92 -9.39 -5.25
CA SER A 79 4.95 -10.22 -5.90
C SER A 79 6.19 -9.46 -6.39
N ASN A 80 6.55 -8.34 -5.73
CA ASN A 80 7.69 -7.51 -6.13
C ASN A 80 8.66 -7.19 -4.98
N PRO A 81 9.63 -8.09 -4.68
CA PRO A 81 10.56 -7.91 -3.56
C PRO A 81 11.37 -6.62 -3.60
N ARG A 82 11.75 -6.15 -4.80
CA ARG A 82 12.52 -4.90 -4.95
C ARG A 82 11.71 -3.68 -4.51
N VAL A 83 10.43 -3.62 -4.91
CA VAL A 83 9.52 -2.54 -4.51
C VAL A 83 9.15 -2.66 -3.04
N GLN A 84 8.97 -3.89 -2.52
CA GLN A 84 8.75 -4.13 -1.09
C GLN A 84 9.90 -3.58 -0.22
N VAL A 85 11.16 -3.89 -0.58
CA VAL A 85 12.34 -3.37 0.14
C VAL A 85 12.34 -1.85 0.14
N ALA A 86 12.18 -1.22 -1.03
CA ALA A 86 12.17 0.23 -1.16
C ALA A 86 11.04 0.88 -0.36
N ALA A 87 9.84 0.29 -0.35
CA ALA A 87 8.70 0.82 0.39
C ALA A 87 8.91 0.74 1.92
N ILE A 88 9.50 -0.34 2.42
CA ILE A 88 9.87 -0.46 3.83
C ILE A 88 10.89 0.62 4.21
N GLN A 89 11.94 0.80 3.40
CA GLN A 89 12.98 1.81 3.63
C GLN A 89 12.42 3.24 3.57
N GLY A 90 11.43 3.48 2.70
CA GLY A 90 10.71 4.76 2.63
C GLY A 90 9.72 5.00 3.80
N GLY A 91 9.56 4.05 4.72
CA GLY A 91 8.70 4.19 5.89
C GLY A 91 7.23 3.87 5.66
N ALA A 92 6.88 3.20 4.57
CA ALA A 92 5.49 2.88 4.23
C ALA A 92 4.80 2.02 5.31
N LEU A 93 5.50 1.04 5.88
CA LEU A 93 4.95 0.15 6.92
C LEU A 93 4.40 0.92 8.11
N GLN A 94 5.17 1.87 8.66
CA GLN A 94 4.73 2.66 9.81
C GLN A 94 3.49 3.48 9.47
N LYS A 95 3.45 4.10 8.28
CA LYS A 95 2.29 4.90 7.83
C LYS A 95 1.03 4.04 7.64
N LEU A 96 1.16 2.86 7.03
CA LEU A 96 0.06 1.91 6.89
C LEU A 96 -0.48 1.46 8.26
N LEU A 97 0.39 1.17 9.22
CA LEU A 97 -0.02 0.83 10.58
C LEU A 97 -0.76 1.98 11.27
N VAL A 98 -0.30 3.23 11.09
CA VAL A 98 -0.99 4.41 11.63
C VAL A 98 -2.38 4.57 11.01
N ILE A 99 -2.52 4.39 9.69
CA ILE A 99 -3.84 4.43 9.03
C ILE A 99 -4.79 3.39 9.63
N LEU A 100 -4.32 2.16 9.85
CA LEU A 100 -5.14 1.08 10.41
C LEU A 100 -5.49 1.30 11.89
N ALA A 101 -4.59 1.93 12.65
CA ALA A 101 -4.74 2.18 14.08
C ALA A 101 -5.58 3.41 14.44
N THR A 102 -5.83 4.32 13.49
CA THR A 102 -6.55 5.58 13.72
C THR A 102 -7.97 5.53 13.16
N ASP A 103 -8.81 6.50 13.55
CA ASP A 103 -10.15 6.66 12.99
C ASP A 103 -10.07 7.06 11.52
N GLN A 104 -10.53 6.17 10.63
CA GLN A 104 -10.48 6.30 9.18
C GLN A 104 -11.71 5.63 8.58
N SER A 105 -12.11 6.07 7.38
CA SER A 105 -13.20 5.41 6.66
C SER A 105 -12.87 3.94 6.37
N PHE A 106 -13.93 3.14 6.24
CA PHE A 106 -13.82 1.73 5.84
C PHE A 106 -13.00 1.56 4.55
N THR A 107 -13.20 2.45 3.55
CA THR A 107 -12.52 2.35 2.26
C THR A 107 -11.02 2.57 2.39
N VAL A 108 -10.59 3.57 3.19
CA VAL A 108 -9.18 3.83 3.49
C VAL A 108 -8.56 2.62 4.20
N LYS A 109 -9.18 2.10 5.27
CA LYS A 109 -8.65 0.94 6.00
C LYS A 109 -8.60 -0.31 5.13
N LYS A 110 -9.59 -0.52 4.25
CA LYS A 110 -9.63 -1.64 3.31
C LYS A 110 -8.43 -1.62 2.36
N LYS A 111 -8.07 -0.46 1.83
CA LYS A 111 -6.92 -0.32 0.91
C LYS A 111 -5.59 -0.36 1.65
N ALA A 112 -5.50 0.24 2.85
CA ALA A 112 -4.32 0.15 3.68
C ALA A 112 -4.03 -1.30 4.13
N LEU A 113 -5.06 -2.06 4.50
CA LEU A 113 -4.91 -3.48 4.85
C LEU A 113 -4.47 -4.29 3.63
N PHE A 114 -4.99 -3.99 2.44
CA PHE A 114 -4.51 -4.62 1.20
C PHE A 114 -3.02 -4.36 0.97
N ALA A 115 -2.59 -3.09 1.07
CA ALA A 115 -1.18 -2.73 0.91
C ALA A 115 -0.28 -3.38 1.97
N LEU A 116 -0.72 -3.42 3.22
CA LEU A 116 -0.02 -4.11 4.30
C LEU A 116 0.12 -5.60 3.98
N SER A 117 -0.95 -6.26 3.55
CA SER A 117 -0.89 -7.68 3.18
C SER A 117 0.10 -7.94 2.04
N SER A 118 0.08 -7.12 0.98
CA SER A 118 1.04 -7.22 -0.12
C SER A 118 2.48 -6.93 0.29
N MET A 119 2.69 -6.08 1.30
CA MET A 119 4.01 -5.78 1.86
C MET A 119 4.60 -6.93 2.67
N LEU A 120 3.76 -7.67 3.40
CA LEU A 120 4.22 -8.67 4.37
C LEU A 120 4.41 -10.06 3.78
N ARG A 121 3.58 -10.46 2.80
CA ARG A 121 3.65 -11.80 2.20
C ARG A 121 4.98 -12.05 1.51
N HIS A 122 5.53 -13.23 1.75
CA HIS A 122 6.81 -13.70 1.23
C HIS A 122 8.00 -12.77 1.52
N PHE A 123 7.90 -11.94 2.57
CA PHE A 123 8.95 -10.99 2.91
C PHE A 123 9.28 -10.98 4.42
N PRO A 124 10.14 -11.93 4.88
CA PRO A 124 10.44 -12.11 6.31
C PRO A 124 10.95 -10.86 7.03
N TYR A 125 11.73 -10.01 6.35
CA TYR A 125 12.21 -8.76 6.92
C TYR A 125 11.05 -7.81 7.25
N ALA A 126 10.10 -7.60 6.35
CA ALA A 126 8.92 -6.78 6.60
C ALA A 126 8.05 -7.36 7.73
N GLN A 127 7.88 -8.68 7.78
CA GLN A 127 7.18 -9.36 8.87
C GLN A 127 7.84 -9.11 10.23
N GLN A 128 9.17 -9.15 10.31
CA GLN A 128 9.88 -8.85 11.55
C GLN A 128 9.68 -7.39 11.97
N GLN A 129 9.75 -6.44 11.04
CA GLN A 129 9.51 -5.02 11.34
C GLN A 129 8.06 -4.78 11.77
N PHE A 130 7.10 -5.45 11.13
CA PHE A 130 5.68 -5.39 11.49
C PHE A 130 5.45 -5.83 12.94
N LEU A 131 6.09 -6.92 13.38
CA LEU A 131 6.02 -7.37 14.77
C LEU A 131 6.65 -6.35 15.74
N LYS A 132 7.84 -5.82 15.40
CA LYS A 132 8.54 -4.81 16.21
C LYS A 132 7.74 -3.52 16.39
N LEU A 133 6.95 -3.14 15.38
CA LEU A 133 6.09 -1.95 15.40
C LEU A 133 4.72 -2.21 16.05
N GLY A 134 4.51 -3.37 16.69
CA GLY A 134 3.25 -3.69 17.36
C GLY A 134 2.10 -4.02 16.39
N GLY A 135 2.41 -4.45 15.17
CA GLY A 135 1.44 -4.67 14.12
C GLY A 135 0.33 -5.68 14.47
N LEU A 136 0.62 -6.69 15.29
CA LEU A 136 -0.41 -7.63 15.78
C LEU A 136 -1.46 -6.93 16.65
N GLN A 137 -1.07 -5.96 17.47
CA GLN A 137 -2.00 -5.19 18.29
C GLN A 137 -2.88 -4.28 17.40
N VAL A 138 -2.31 -3.71 16.34
CA VAL A 138 -3.07 -2.94 15.34
C VAL A 138 -4.12 -3.81 14.66
N LEU A 139 -3.74 -5.00 14.17
CA LEU A 139 -4.68 -5.94 13.56
C LEU A 139 -5.76 -6.43 14.52
N ARG A 140 -5.40 -6.68 15.79
CA ARG A 140 -6.38 -7.03 16.84
C ARG A 140 -7.40 -5.93 17.03
N ASN A 141 -6.96 -4.67 17.16
CA ASN A 141 -7.85 -3.53 17.35
C ASN A 141 -8.80 -3.36 16.15
N LEU A 142 -8.27 -3.50 14.94
CA LEU A 142 -9.07 -3.47 13.71
C LEU A 142 -10.17 -4.54 13.73
N CYS A 143 -9.88 -5.74 14.24
CA CYS A 143 -10.85 -6.83 14.38
C CYS A 143 -11.91 -6.63 15.48
N THR A 144 -11.83 -5.54 16.24
CA THR A 144 -12.81 -5.18 17.28
C THR A 144 -13.59 -3.90 16.96
N GLU A 145 -13.28 -3.28 15.83
CA GLU A 145 -13.85 -2.01 15.41
C GLU A 145 -15.19 -2.21 14.68
N LYS A 146 -16.24 -1.54 15.17
CA LYS A 146 -17.58 -1.64 14.56
C LYS A 146 -17.57 -1.14 13.12
N GLY A 147 -18.23 -1.85 12.21
CA GLY A 147 -18.31 -1.49 10.79
C GLY A 147 -17.11 -1.95 9.95
N MET A 148 -16.17 -2.70 10.54
CA MET A 148 -14.99 -3.25 9.86
C MET A 148 -15.07 -4.78 9.67
N GLU A 149 -16.24 -5.40 9.85
CA GLU A 149 -16.41 -6.86 9.91
C GLU A 149 -15.90 -7.57 8.65
N ILE A 150 -16.05 -6.93 7.48
CA ILE A 150 -15.54 -7.44 6.19
C ILE A 150 -14.00 -7.55 6.19
N LEU A 151 -13.30 -6.71 6.95
CA LEU A 151 -11.84 -6.72 7.05
C LEU A 151 -11.33 -7.87 7.93
N TYR A 152 -12.17 -8.44 8.80
CA TYR A 152 -11.75 -9.47 9.76
C TYR A 152 -11.25 -10.72 9.03
N ILE A 153 -11.98 -11.16 8.00
CA ILE A 153 -11.60 -12.30 7.16
C ILE A 153 -10.23 -12.04 6.52
N ARG A 154 -10.01 -10.83 5.98
CA ARG A 154 -8.73 -10.47 5.35
C ARG A 154 -7.57 -10.46 6.35
N THR A 155 -7.82 -9.99 7.57
CA THR A 155 -6.84 -10.02 8.66
C THR A 155 -6.48 -11.46 9.04
N VAL A 156 -7.48 -12.34 9.19
CA VAL A 156 -7.26 -13.75 9.52
C VAL A 156 -6.52 -14.47 8.40
N THR A 157 -6.89 -14.25 7.14
CA THR A 157 -6.19 -14.80 5.97
C THR A 157 -4.73 -14.34 5.94
N LEU A 158 -4.47 -13.04 6.17
CA LEU A 158 -3.09 -12.54 6.26
C LEU A 158 -2.31 -13.27 7.35
N LEU A 159 -2.85 -13.35 8.58
CA LEU A 159 -2.16 -14.02 9.68
C LEU A 159 -1.90 -15.50 9.40
N TYR A 160 -2.86 -16.20 8.77
CA TYR A 160 -2.69 -17.57 8.32
C TYR A 160 -1.53 -17.69 7.32
N ASP A 161 -1.50 -16.84 6.29
CA ASP A 161 -0.44 -16.81 5.28
C ASP A 161 0.95 -16.63 5.95
N LEU A 162 1.08 -15.67 6.87
CA LEU A 162 2.34 -15.41 7.58
C LEU A 162 2.80 -16.59 8.45
N VAL A 163 1.87 -17.31 9.07
CA VAL A 163 2.19 -18.51 9.87
C VAL A 163 2.64 -19.65 8.96
N VAL A 164 1.93 -19.89 7.86
CA VAL A 164 2.28 -20.95 6.89
C VAL A 164 3.65 -20.69 6.27
N GLU A 165 3.94 -19.44 5.87
CA GLU A 165 5.25 -19.06 5.34
C GLU A 165 6.37 -19.39 6.34
N LYS A 166 6.20 -19.09 7.63
CA LYS A 166 7.19 -19.45 8.66
C LYS A 166 7.40 -20.95 8.81
N ILE A 167 6.40 -21.79 8.54
CA ILE A 167 6.52 -23.25 8.63
C ILE A 167 7.25 -23.81 7.41
N ILE A 168 7.09 -23.20 6.24
CA ILE A 168 7.72 -23.67 4.99
C ILE A 168 9.21 -23.30 4.93
N TYR A 169 9.60 -22.16 5.50
CA TYR A 169 10.97 -21.64 5.40
C TYR A 169 11.84 -21.85 6.66
N ASN A 170 11.36 -22.61 7.65
CA ASN A 170 12.15 -23.09 8.81
C ASN A 170 12.17 -24.61 8.81
#